data_AF-A0A2C9KLW5-F1
#
_entry.id   AF-A0A2C9KLW5-F1
#
_cell.length_a   1.000
_cell.length_b   1.000
_cell.length_c   1.000
_cell.angle_alpha   90.00
_cell.angle_beta   90.00
_cell.angle_gamma   90.00
#
_symmetry.space_group_name_H-M   'P 1'
#
loop_
_entity.id
_entity.type
_entity.pdbx_description
1 polymer ?
#
loop_
_entity_poly.entity_id
_entity_poly.type
_entity_poly.pdbx_seq_one_letter_code
_entity_poly.pdbx_strand_id
1 'polypeptide(L)'
;MTYGDLFEMECEGLSFKEWCERETGNFKELLSECNQRIILLNNKTKDASVKKHQVLELLKLVDQLNGKRYNDENFKLARESQIKLQFNVEVEDLRERALMKISLIFEKLERCQGSFKEEIETLELILVEAEALEIYLTEVDKGTKLIQYLIRDVQNLKSNISSEVKVNVDAREWKENLAGNMKKLDEKYATEKEKLKEQFQIDYEKFYTSVEMRMRQNKMLELKLEQLNKQLKKEKSVYENNFQEEIKKRRENIKKERRKDTSN
;
A
#
# COMPACT_ATOMS: atom_id res chain seq x y z
N MET A 1 40.15 -44.16 -19.84
CA MET A 1 40.77 -45.31 -20.51
C MET A 1 40.85 -46.42 -19.46
N THR A 2 40.33 -47.61 -19.71
CA THR A 2 40.09 -48.63 -18.65
C THR A 2 41.30 -49.49 -18.30
N TYR A 3 42.49 -49.21 -18.85
CA TYR A 3 43.78 -49.90 -18.60
C TYR A 3 43.76 -51.45 -18.62
N GLY A 4 42.67 -52.09 -19.06
CA GLY A 4 42.51 -53.55 -19.02
C GLY A 4 43.51 -54.32 -19.89
N ASP A 5 44.07 -53.67 -20.92
CA ASP A 5 45.13 -54.23 -21.75
C ASP A 5 46.46 -54.40 -20.99
N LEU A 6 46.63 -53.67 -19.87
CA LEU A 6 47.82 -53.73 -19.01
C LEU A 6 47.64 -54.73 -17.85
N PHE A 7 46.42 -55.19 -17.57
CA PHE A 7 46.15 -56.09 -16.44
C PHE A 7 46.98 -57.37 -16.51
N GLU A 8 47.02 -58.03 -17.67
CA GLU A 8 47.81 -59.25 -17.88
C GLU A 8 49.33 -59.02 -17.72
N MET A 9 49.81 -57.78 -17.90
CA MET A 9 51.23 -57.42 -17.84
C MET A 9 51.67 -56.89 -16.47
N GLU A 10 50.79 -56.20 -15.75
CA GLU A 10 51.13 -55.44 -14.53
C GLU A 10 50.67 -56.13 -13.24
N CYS A 11 49.76 -57.11 -13.32
CA CYS A 11 49.15 -57.74 -12.15
C CYS A 11 49.31 -59.27 -12.19
N GLU A 12 50.53 -59.77 -11.93
CA GLU A 12 50.76 -61.20 -11.74
C GLU A 12 50.09 -61.72 -10.46
N GLY A 13 49.34 -62.82 -10.58
CA GLY A 13 48.76 -63.55 -9.45
C GLY A 13 47.45 -62.97 -8.88
N LEU A 14 46.91 -61.89 -9.46
CA LEU A 14 45.60 -61.34 -9.11
C LEU A 14 44.56 -61.76 -10.15
N SER A 15 43.32 -62.02 -9.74
CA SER A 15 42.22 -62.19 -10.70
C SER A 15 41.74 -60.82 -11.23
N PHE A 16 41.19 -60.81 -12.45
CA PHE A 16 40.66 -59.56 -13.05
C PHE A 16 39.55 -58.93 -12.20
N LYS A 17 38.76 -59.77 -11.51
CA LYS A 17 37.70 -59.29 -10.61
C LYS A 17 38.28 -58.56 -9.40
N GLU A 18 39.29 -59.14 -8.75
CA GLU A 18 39.98 -58.51 -7.61
C GLU A 18 40.69 -57.22 -8.02
N TRP A 19 41.18 -57.13 -9.27
CA TRP A 19 41.74 -55.90 -9.82
C TRP A 19 40.67 -54.80 -9.92
N CYS A 20 39.53 -55.11 -10.54
CA CYS A 20 38.41 -54.17 -10.65
C CYS A 20 37.85 -53.72 -9.28
N GLU A 21 37.91 -54.55 -8.24
CA GLU A 21 37.46 -54.20 -6.89
C GLU A 21 38.36 -53.18 -6.18
N ARG A 22 39.65 -53.12 -6.58
CA ARG A 22 40.64 -52.16 -6.05
C ARG A 22 40.55 -50.79 -6.71
N GLU A 23 39.97 -50.71 -7.89
CA GLU A 23 39.74 -49.45 -8.59
C GLU A 23 38.82 -48.53 -7.77
N THR A 24 39.01 -47.21 -7.92
CA THR A 24 38.28 -46.18 -7.15
C THR A 24 37.65 -45.14 -8.07
N GLY A 25 36.80 -44.26 -7.51
CA GLY A 25 36.10 -43.21 -8.27
C GLY A 25 35.04 -43.74 -9.24
N ASN A 26 34.83 -43.02 -10.34
CA ASN A 26 33.73 -43.24 -11.29
C ASN A 26 33.70 -44.65 -11.88
N PHE A 27 34.86 -45.31 -12.03
CA PHE A 27 34.90 -46.67 -12.54
C PHE A 27 34.28 -47.67 -11.55
N LYS A 28 34.52 -47.52 -10.25
CA LYS A 28 33.91 -48.34 -9.21
C LYS A 28 32.39 -48.16 -9.14
N GLU A 29 31.93 -46.93 -9.30
CA GLU A 29 30.50 -46.61 -9.37
C GLU A 29 29.85 -47.30 -10.57
N LEU A 30 30.46 -47.19 -11.76
CA LEU A 30 29.99 -47.87 -12.97
C LEU A 30 29.94 -49.40 -12.81
N LEU A 31 30.95 -49.98 -12.16
CA LEU A 31 30.96 -51.41 -11.84
C LEU A 31 29.79 -51.80 -10.93
N SER A 32 29.49 -50.98 -9.93
CA SER A 32 28.36 -51.18 -9.02
C SER A 32 27.02 -51.10 -9.76
N GLU A 33 26.83 -50.09 -10.63
CA GLU A 33 25.63 -49.96 -11.48
C GLU A 33 25.45 -51.17 -12.40
N CYS A 34 26.56 -51.72 -12.87
CA CYS A 34 26.57 -52.92 -13.71
C CYS A 34 26.50 -54.22 -12.90
N ASN A 35 26.24 -54.18 -11.58
CA ASN A 35 26.22 -55.34 -10.67
C ASN A 35 27.46 -56.23 -10.80
N GLN A 36 28.64 -55.61 -10.97
CA GLN A 36 29.92 -56.30 -11.16
C GLN A 36 29.92 -57.29 -12.35
N ARG A 37 29.05 -57.11 -13.34
CA ARG A 37 29.09 -57.89 -14.59
C ARG A 37 30.22 -57.37 -15.46
N ILE A 38 31.39 -57.99 -15.30
CA ILE A 38 32.62 -57.63 -16.01
C ILE A 38 33.24 -58.84 -16.70
N ILE A 39 33.92 -58.58 -17.80
CA ILE A 39 34.68 -59.59 -18.54
C ILE A 39 35.91 -58.94 -19.17
N LEU A 40 37.02 -59.69 -19.19
CA LEU A 40 38.24 -59.29 -19.89
C LEU A 40 38.34 -60.08 -21.21
N LEU A 41 38.43 -59.36 -22.32
CA LEU A 41 38.56 -59.96 -23.66
C LEU A 41 39.95 -59.67 -24.23
N ASN A 42 40.74 -60.72 -24.41
CA ASN A 42 42.04 -60.62 -25.06
C ASN A 42 41.87 -60.74 -26.58
N ASN A 43 41.54 -59.63 -27.24
CA ASN A 43 41.31 -59.59 -28.69
C ASN A 43 42.57 -59.88 -29.54
N LYS A 44 43.77 -59.86 -28.93
CA LYS A 44 45.05 -60.10 -29.61
C LYS A 44 45.48 -61.56 -29.60
N THR A 45 44.85 -62.41 -28.77
CA THR A 45 45.20 -63.83 -28.70
C THR A 45 45.00 -64.54 -30.04
N LYS A 46 45.92 -65.45 -30.39
CA LYS A 46 45.80 -66.32 -31.57
C LYS A 46 45.24 -67.69 -31.22
N ASP A 47 45.13 -68.02 -29.92
CA ASP A 47 44.63 -69.31 -29.46
C ASP A 47 43.10 -69.37 -29.57
N ALA A 48 42.61 -70.32 -30.37
CA ALA A 48 41.18 -70.57 -30.56
C ALA A 48 40.48 -71.04 -29.29
N SER A 49 41.20 -71.74 -28.40
CA SER A 49 40.67 -72.24 -27.13
C SER A 49 40.39 -71.10 -26.16
N VAL A 50 41.32 -70.15 -26.04
CA VAL A 50 41.17 -68.94 -25.23
C VAL A 50 40.00 -68.09 -25.74
N LYS A 51 39.90 -67.89 -27.06
CA LYS A 51 38.75 -67.18 -27.67
C LYS A 51 37.42 -67.85 -27.34
N LYS A 52 37.35 -69.18 -27.51
CA LYS A 52 36.14 -69.94 -27.22
C LYS A 52 35.76 -69.82 -25.75
N HIS A 53 36.72 -69.86 -24.84
CA HIS A 53 36.47 -69.69 -23.41
C HIS A 53 35.89 -68.30 -23.09
N GLN A 54 36.53 -67.23 -23.61
CA GLN A 54 36.06 -65.85 -23.43
C GLN A 54 34.64 -65.62 -23.96
N VAL A 55 34.31 -66.19 -25.12
CA VAL A 55 32.95 -66.11 -25.67
C VAL A 55 31.95 -66.87 -24.79
N LEU A 56 32.31 -68.04 -24.26
CA LEU A 56 31.43 -68.79 -23.36
C LEU A 56 31.19 -68.03 -22.04
N GLU A 57 32.21 -67.37 -21.48
CA GLU A 57 32.04 -66.52 -20.31
C GLU A 57 31.11 -65.33 -20.59
N LEU A 58 31.26 -64.68 -21.75
CA LEU A 58 30.36 -63.60 -22.16
C LEU A 58 28.91 -64.09 -22.25
N LEU A 59 28.67 -65.22 -22.91
CA LEU A 59 27.33 -65.79 -23.05
C LEU A 59 26.72 -66.14 -21.69
N LYS A 60 27.51 -66.70 -20.75
CA LYS A 60 27.05 -66.95 -19.38
C LYS A 60 26.60 -65.67 -18.67
N LEU A 61 27.33 -64.55 -18.84
CA LEU A 61 26.93 -63.27 -18.26
C LEU A 61 25.65 -62.71 -18.90
N VAL A 62 25.48 -62.91 -20.21
CA VAL A 62 24.25 -62.51 -20.92
C VAL A 62 23.06 -63.35 -20.47
N ASP A 63 23.22 -64.66 -20.29
CA ASP A 63 22.17 -65.55 -19.82
C ASP A 63 21.73 -65.24 -18.37
N GLN A 64 22.63 -64.67 -17.57
CA GLN A 64 22.33 -64.19 -16.20
C GLN A 64 21.54 -62.87 -16.20
N LEU A 65 21.50 -62.12 -17.30
CA LEU A 65 20.55 -61.02 -17.45
C LEU A 65 19.17 -61.67 -17.64
N ASN A 66 18.20 -61.36 -16.77
CA ASN A 66 16.87 -62.00 -16.63
C ASN A 66 15.94 -62.00 -17.88
N GLY A 67 16.46 -62.19 -19.10
CA GLY A 67 15.72 -62.34 -20.35
C GLY A 67 14.95 -61.12 -20.82
N LYS A 68 14.84 -60.06 -20.00
CA LYS A 68 14.16 -58.83 -20.37
C LYS A 68 14.99 -58.09 -21.40
N ARG A 69 14.60 -58.24 -22.66
CA ARG A 69 15.14 -57.45 -23.75
C ARG A 69 14.93 -55.98 -23.43
N TYR A 70 15.94 -55.18 -23.76
CA TYR A 70 15.81 -53.74 -23.74
C TYR A 70 14.62 -53.35 -24.62
N ASN A 71 13.62 -52.67 -24.05
CA ASN A 71 12.37 -52.33 -24.71
C ASN A 71 12.21 -50.80 -24.83
N ASP A 72 11.17 -50.37 -25.52
CA ASP A 72 10.90 -48.95 -25.75
C ASP A 72 10.62 -48.17 -24.46
N GLU A 73 10.15 -48.83 -23.40
CA GLU A 73 9.96 -48.21 -22.09
C GLU A 73 11.30 -47.85 -21.45
N ASN A 74 12.28 -48.74 -21.50
CA ASN A 74 13.64 -48.44 -21.07
C ASN A 74 14.24 -47.29 -21.88
N PHE A 75 13.96 -47.23 -23.19
CA PHE A 75 14.38 -46.11 -24.03
C PHE A 75 13.73 -44.79 -23.61
N LYS A 76 12.43 -44.79 -23.29
CA LYS A 76 11.73 -43.60 -22.77
C LYS A 76 12.30 -43.15 -21.43
N LEU A 77 12.52 -44.06 -20.48
CA LEU A 77 13.09 -43.75 -19.17
C LEU A 77 14.53 -43.22 -19.26
N ALA A 78 15.36 -43.82 -20.11
CA ALA A 78 16.71 -43.35 -20.39
C ALA A 78 16.69 -41.96 -21.04
N ARG A 79 15.76 -41.73 -21.98
CA ARG A 79 15.59 -40.43 -22.64
C ARG A 79 15.15 -39.35 -21.66
N GLU A 80 14.22 -39.64 -20.75
CA GLU A 80 13.83 -38.70 -19.68
C GLU A 80 15.01 -38.36 -18.77
N SER A 81 15.80 -39.36 -18.39
CA SER A 81 16.99 -39.17 -17.55
C SER A 81 18.07 -38.36 -18.28
N GLN A 82 18.27 -38.61 -19.58
CA GLN A 82 19.20 -37.89 -20.42
C GLN A 82 18.77 -36.43 -20.65
N ILE A 83 17.47 -36.19 -20.88
CA ILE A 83 16.90 -34.84 -20.97
C ILE A 83 17.13 -34.11 -19.65
N LYS A 84 16.85 -34.73 -18.50
CA LYS A 84 17.11 -34.11 -17.18
C LYS A 84 18.59 -33.76 -17.01
N LEU A 85 19.52 -34.65 -17.38
CA LEU A 85 20.96 -34.40 -17.28
C LEU A 85 21.46 -33.28 -18.20
N GLN A 86 20.98 -33.25 -19.45
CA GLN A 86 21.33 -32.18 -20.39
C GLN A 86 20.76 -30.83 -19.96
N PHE A 87 19.51 -30.82 -19.49
CA PHE A 87 18.87 -29.58 -19.05
C PHE A 87 19.42 -29.08 -17.71
N ASN A 88 19.88 -29.94 -16.80
CA ASN A 88 20.38 -29.49 -15.49
C ASN A 88 21.52 -28.46 -15.59
N VAL A 89 22.42 -28.57 -16.57
CA VAL A 89 23.52 -27.58 -16.73
C VAL A 89 22.98 -26.23 -17.21
N GLU A 90 22.10 -26.22 -18.21
CA GLU A 90 21.50 -24.98 -18.73
C GLU A 90 20.48 -24.35 -17.76
N VAL A 91 19.83 -25.18 -16.94
CA VAL A 91 18.84 -24.78 -15.94
C VAL A 91 19.48 -24.05 -14.76
N GLU A 92 20.68 -24.43 -14.33
CA GLU A 92 21.38 -23.71 -13.25
C GLU A 92 21.76 -22.28 -13.68
N ASP A 93 22.30 -22.08 -14.89
CA ASP A 93 22.60 -20.74 -15.43
C ASP A 93 21.33 -19.89 -15.62
N LEU A 94 20.22 -20.53 -16.02
CA LEU A 94 18.93 -19.87 -16.12
C LEU A 94 18.40 -19.47 -14.75
N ARG A 95 18.50 -20.37 -13.77
CA ARG A 95 18.06 -20.16 -12.40
C ARG A 95 18.76 -18.97 -11.78
N GLU A 96 20.08 -18.88 -11.91
CA GLU A 96 20.86 -17.77 -11.35
C GLU A 96 20.41 -16.42 -11.95
N ARG A 97 20.24 -16.35 -13.28
CA ARG A 97 19.75 -15.16 -13.97
C ARG A 97 18.32 -14.79 -13.55
N ALA A 98 17.45 -15.77 -13.38
CA ALA A 98 16.07 -15.56 -12.95
C ALA A 98 16.01 -15.03 -11.52
N LEU A 99 16.76 -15.63 -10.59
CA LEU A 99 16.86 -15.19 -9.21
C LEU A 99 17.41 -13.76 -9.12
N MET A 100 18.45 -13.44 -9.89
CA MET A 100 18.99 -12.08 -9.95
C MET A 100 17.93 -11.06 -10.38
N LYS A 101 17.13 -11.38 -11.41
CA LYS A 101 16.03 -10.51 -11.84
C LYS A 101 14.94 -10.38 -10.77
N ILE A 102 14.55 -11.48 -10.13
CA ILE A 102 13.58 -11.47 -9.03
C ILE A 102 14.08 -10.54 -7.91
N SER A 103 15.35 -10.67 -7.50
CA SER A 103 15.96 -9.80 -6.49
C SER A 103 15.95 -8.33 -6.88
N LEU A 104 16.26 -8.00 -8.14
CA LEU A 104 16.19 -6.63 -8.63
C LEU A 104 14.76 -6.06 -8.60
N ILE A 105 13.76 -6.87 -8.96
CA ILE A 105 12.34 -6.48 -8.89
C ILE A 105 11.93 -6.26 -7.44
N PHE A 106 12.35 -7.12 -6.51
CA PHE A 106 12.12 -6.94 -5.07
C PHE A 106 12.76 -5.65 -4.54
N GLU A 107 14.01 -5.37 -4.88
CA GLU A 107 14.68 -4.14 -4.46
C GLU A 107 13.97 -2.88 -4.99
N LYS A 108 13.51 -2.92 -6.25
CA LYS A 108 12.70 -1.84 -6.82
C LYS A 108 11.37 -1.69 -6.08
N LEU A 109 10.71 -2.79 -5.73
CA LEU A 109 9.46 -2.79 -4.97
C LEU A 109 9.65 -2.18 -3.58
N GLU A 110 10.71 -2.57 -2.85
CA GLU A 110 11.02 -2.01 -1.53
C GLU A 110 11.27 -0.50 -1.57
N ARG A 111 11.94 -0.01 -2.62
CA ARG A 111 12.14 1.45 -2.81
C ARG A 111 10.85 2.19 -3.10
N CYS A 112 9.84 1.51 -3.62
CA CYS A 112 8.50 2.06 -3.88
C CYS A 112 7.55 1.90 -2.69
N GLN A 113 8.04 1.52 -1.52
CA GLN A 113 7.25 1.48 -0.28
C GLN A 113 7.57 2.73 0.56
N GLY A 114 7.08 3.93 0.17
CA GLY A 114 7.24 5.14 0.99
C GLY A 114 6.73 6.50 0.47
N SER A 115 6.19 6.60 -0.75
CA SER A 115 5.99 7.82 -1.55
C SER A 115 4.81 7.71 -2.56
N PHE A 116 3.59 7.90 -2.07
CA PHE A 116 2.32 7.66 -2.76
C PHE A 116 2.10 8.13 -4.22
N LYS A 117 2.88 9.07 -4.79
CA LYS A 117 2.52 9.74 -6.06
C LYS A 117 3.38 9.35 -7.27
N GLU A 118 4.68 9.17 -7.08
CA GLU A 118 5.61 8.69 -8.12
C GLU A 118 5.67 7.15 -8.15
N GLU A 119 5.06 6.50 -7.16
CA GLU A 119 5.10 5.05 -6.97
C GLU A 119 4.14 4.28 -7.87
N ILE A 120 2.97 4.82 -8.25
CA ILE A 120 2.00 4.03 -9.05
C ILE A 120 2.56 3.71 -10.43
N GLU A 121 3.07 4.70 -11.17
CA GLU A 121 3.68 4.48 -12.49
C GLU A 121 4.89 3.55 -12.41
N THR A 122 5.67 3.69 -11.34
CA THR A 122 6.86 2.85 -11.11
C THR A 122 6.45 1.40 -10.79
N LEU A 123 5.44 1.20 -9.94
CA LEU A 123 4.89 -0.11 -9.60
C LEU A 123 4.25 -0.80 -10.82
N GLU A 124 3.56 -0.05 -11.68
CA GLU A 124 3.04 -0.57 -12.95
C GLU A 124 4.18 -1.03 -13.88
N LEU A 125 5.27 -0.26 -13.97
CA LEU A 125 6.45 -0.67 -14.74
C LEU A 125 7.09 -1.94 -14.17
N ILE A 126 7.22 -2.03 -12.84
CA ILE A 126 7.75 -3.22 -12.14
C ILE A 126 6.83 -4.43 -12.40
N LEU A 127 5.50 -4.24 -12.44
CA LEU A 127 4.55 -5.30 -12.75
C LEU A 127 4.75 -5.84 -14.17
N VAL A 128 4.94 -4.96 -15.16
CA VAL A 128 5.24 -5.35 -16.55
C VAL A 128 6.56 -6.13 -16.63
N GLU A 129 7.59 -5.71 -15.90
CA GLU A 129 8.85 -6.46 -15.82
C GLU A 129 8.67 -7.87 -15.23
N ALA A 130 7.85 -8.00 -14.18
CA ALA A 130 7.53 -9.29 -13.56
C ALA A 130 6.71 -10.20 -14.50
N GLU A 131 5.78 -9.64 -15.27
CA GLU A 131 5.02 -10.35 -16.31
C GLU A 131 5.91 -10.87 -17.43
N ALA A 132 6.82 -10.03 -17.93
CA ALA A 132 7.77 -10.44 -18.95
C ALA A 132 8.68 -11.58 -18.46
N LEU A 133 9.08 -11.56 -17.18
CA LEU A 133 9.87 -12.63 -16.58
C LEU A 133 9.07 -13.94 -16.44
N GLU A 134 7.80 -13.87 -16.04
CA GLU A 134 6.93 -15.05 -15.96
C GLU A 134 6.74 -15.72 -17.33
N ILE A 135 6.47 -14.92 -18.37
CA ILE A 135 6.31 -15.41 -19.74
C ILE A 135 7.60 -16.11 -20.20
N TYR A 136 8.74 -15.45 -20.01
CA TYR A 136 10.05 -16.02 -20.35
C TYR A 136 10.31 -17.35 -19.62
N LEU A 137 10.08 -17.43 -18.31
CA LEU A 137 10.30 -18.65 -17.55
C LEU A 137 9.34 -19.77 -17.96
N THR A 138 8.09 -19.44 -18.29
CA THR A 138 7.10 -20.42 -18.75
C THR A 138 7.48 -21.00 -20.12
N GLU A 139 7.97 -20.16 -21.04
CA GLU A 139 8.47 -20.60 -22.35
C GLU A 139 9.71 -21.48 -22.24
N VAL A 140 10.62 -21.15 -21.32
CA VAL A 140 11.87 -21.90 -21.14
C VAL A 140 11.63 -23.23 -20.42
N ASP A 141 10.70 -23.30 -19.46
CA ASP A 141 10.39 -24.55 -18.76
C ASP A 141 9.93 -25.66 -19.71
N LYS A 142 9.24 -25.32 -20.83
CA LYS A 142 8.71 -26.26 -21.84
C LYS A 142 7.94 -27.45 -21.24
N GLY A 143 7.39 -27.30 -20.04
CA GLY A 143 6.68 -28.36 -19.31
C GLY A 143 7.58 -29.37 -18.59
N THR A 144 8.88 -29.12 -18.47
CA THR A 144 9.82 -29.95 -17.70
C THR A 144 9.57 -29.87 -16.19
N LYS A 145 8.93 -28.80 -15.72
CA LYS A 145 8.63 -28.50 -14.31
C LYS A 145 9.88 -28.35 -13.43
N LEU A 146 11.06 -28.17 -14.03
CA LEU A 146 12.32 -28.02 -13.29
C LEU A 146 12.42 -26.64 -12.65
N ILE A 147 11.83 -25.61 -13.27
CA ILE A 147 11.84 -24.23 -12.77
C ILE A 147 10.47 -23.74 -12.28
N GLN A 148 9.55 -24.68 -12.02
CA GLN A 148 8.19 -24.39 -11.56
C GLN A 148 8.15 -23.53 -10.29
N TYR A 149 9.12 -23.71 -9.38
CA TYR A 149 9.20 -22.91 -8.16
C TYR A 149 9.53 -21.44 -8.45
N LEU A 150 10.41 -21.15 -9.44
CA LEU A 150 10.71 -19.78 -9.86
C LEU A 150 9.49 -19.10 -10.48
N ILE A 151 8.73 -19.83 -11.29
CA ILE A 151 7.47 -19.33 -11.86
C ILE A 151 6.50 -18.95 -10.72
N ARG A 152 6.36 -19.82 -9.72
CA ARG A 152 5.52 -19.54 -8.55
C ARG A 152 5.99 -18.32 -7.77
N ASP A 153 7.30 -18.15 -7.60
CA ASP A 153 7.87 -17.01 -6.88
C ASP A 153 7.60 -15.69 -7.63
N VAL A 154 7.71 -15.69 -8.96
CA VAL A 154 7.33 -14.53 -9.80
C VAL A 154 5.83 -14.26 -9.72
N GLN A 155 4.97 -15.29 -9.71
CA GLN A 155 3.53 -15.12 -9.55
C GLN A 155 3.14 -14.50 -8.21
N ASN A 156 3.79 -14.94 -7.13
CA ASN A 156 3.60 -14.35 -5.81
C ASN A 156 4.04 -12.88 -5.81
N LEU A 157 5.19 -12.58 -6.43
CA LEU A 157 5.69 -11.21 -6.60
C LEU A 157 4.70 -10.33 -7.36
N LYS A 158 4.14 -10.82 -8.47
CA LYS A 158 3.08 -10.11 -9.22
C LYS A 158 1.85 -9.83 -8.38
N SER A 159 1.38 -10.82 -7.62
CA SER A 159 0.23 -10.65 -6.72
C SER A 159 0.49 -9.58 -5.67
N ASN A 160 1.72 -9.50 -5.14
CA ASN A 160 2.12 -8.49 -4.17
C ASN A 160 2.23 -7.10 -4.79
N ILE A 161 2.82 -6.97 -5.99
CA ILE A 161 2.89 -5.68 -6.69
C ILE A 161 1.47 -5.21 -7.05
N SER A 162 0.60 -6.10 -7.53
CA SER A 162 -0.78 -5.77 -7.90
C SER A 162 -1.61 -5.31 -6.71
N SER A 163 -1.47 -5.95 -5.54
CA SER A 163 -2.15 -5.51 -4.33
C SER A 163 -1.63 -4.14 -3.86
N GLU A 164 -0.33 -3.89 -3.98
CA GLU A 164 0.29 -2.60 -3.63
C GLU A 164 -0.18 -1.46 -4.55
N VAL A 165 -0.26 -1.70 -5.87
CA VAL A 165 -0.84 -0.75 -6.83
C VAL A 165 -2.27 -0.41 -6.44
N LYS A 166 -3.08 -1.43 -6.12
CA LYS A 166 -4.47 -1.24 -5.72
C LYS A 166 -4.60 -0.37 -4.46
N VAL A 167 -3.81 -0.67 -3.43
CA VAL A 167 -3.79 0.12 -2.18
C VAL A 167 -3.43 1.59 -2.45
N ASN A 168 -2.46 1.84 -3.33
CA ASN A 168 -2.05 3.20 -3.67
C ASN A 168 -3.10 3.96 -4.49
N VAL A 169 -3.77 3.29 -5.44
CA VAL A 169 -4.89 3.87 -6.19
C VAL A 169 -6.05 4.24 -5.25
N ASP A 170 -6.46 3.31 -4.37
CA ASP A 170 -7.53 3.55 -3.40
C ASP A 170 -7.17 4.71 -2.45
N ALA A 171 -5.92 4.78 -1.99
CA ALA A 171 -5.42 5.86 -1.13
C ALA A 171 -5.43 7.22 -1.84
N ARG A 172 -5.14 7.26 -3.15
CA ARG A 172 -5.19 8.48 -3.96
C ARG A 172 -6.63 8.98 -4.10
N GLU A 173 -7.56 8.11 -4.46
CA GLU A 173 -8.98 8.46 -4.56
C GLU A 173 -9.52 8.97 -3.22
N TRP A 174 -9.14 8.32 -2.11
CA TRP A 174 -9.53 8.75 -0.78
C TRP A 174 -9.02 10.16 -0.44
N LYS A 175 -7.74 10.46 -0.76
CA LYS A 175 -7.17 11.81 -0.56
C LYS A 175 -7.87 12.88 -1.40
N GLU A 176 -8.16 12.59 -2.67
CA GLU A 176 -8.86 13.53 -3.55
C GLU A 176 -10.29 13.81 -3.06
N ASN A 177 -11.01 12.77 -2.64
CA ASN A 177 -12.33 12.89 -2.03
C ASN A 177 -12.30 13.68 -0.71
N LEU A 178 -11.31 13.44 0.14
CA LEU A 178 -11.14 14.16 1.40
C LEU A 178 -10.86 15.65 1.16
N ALA A 179 -9.97 15.98 0.21
CA ALA A 179 -9.68 17.36 -0.17
C ALA A 179 -10.92 18.07 -0.74
N GLY A 180 -11.70 17.38 -1.58
CA GLY A 180 -12.97 17.89 -2.09
C GLY A 180 -14.00 18.15 -0.98
N ASN A 181 -14.09 17.26 0.01
CA ASN A 181 -14.98 17.42 1.16
C ASN A 181 -14.52 18.55 2.10
N MET A 182 -13.21 18.69 2.35
CA MET A 182 -12.65 19.80 3.12
C MET A 182 -12.97 21.14 2.46
N LYS A 183 -12.77 21.26 1.14
CA LYS A 183 -13.10 22.49 0.41
C LYS A 183 -14.58 22.88 0.52
N LYS A 184 -15.49 21.91 0.39
CA LYS A 184 -16.93 22.14 0.58
C LYS A 184 -17.26 22.56 2.02
N LEU A 185 -16.55 22.01 3.00
CA LEU A 185 -16.72 22.36 4.40
C LEU A 185 -16.24 23.79 4.68
N ASP A 186 -15.09 24.18 4.13
CA ASP A 186 -14.57 25.55 4.22
C ASP A 186 -15.50 26.57 3.56
N GLU A 187 -16.07 26.25 2.39
CA GLU A 187 -17.07 27.08 1.71
C GLU A 187 -18.35 27.24 2.55
N LYS A 188 -18.80 26.17 3.22
CA LYS A 188 -19.94 26.23 4.16
C LYS A 188 -19.63 27.10 5.37
N TYR A 189 -18.47 26.94 5.99
CA TYR A 189 -18.06 27.78 7.12
C TYR A 189 -17.90 29.25 6.72
N ALA A 190 -17.37 29.53 5.53
CA ALA A 190 -17.25 30.88 5.01
C ALA A 190 -18.62 31.54 4.81
N THR A 191 -19.56 30.84 4.18
CA THR A 191 -20.93 31.35 3.96
C THR A 191 -21.70 31.53 5.26
N GLU A 192 -21.56 30.62 6.23
CA GLU A 192 -22.20 30.74 7.54
C GLU A 192 -21.61 31.90 8.36
N LYS A 193 -20.30 32.11 8.27
CA LYS A 193 -19.61 33.26 8.88
C LYS A 193 -20.05 34.59 8.28
N GLU A 194 -20.28 34.66 6.97
CA GLU A 194 -20.83 35.87 6.34
C GLU A 194 -22.27 36.15 6.77
N LYS A 195 -23.14 35.15 6.77
CA LYS A 195 -24.51 35.30 7.29
C LYS A 195 -24.54 35.79 8.73
N LEU A 196 -23.65 35.28 9.57
CA LEU A 196 -23.56 35.73 10.96
C LEU A 196 -23.11 37.20 11.06
N LYS A 197 -22.18 37.64 10.22
CA LYS A 197 -21.76 39.04 10.15
C LYS A 197 -22.89 39.96 9.66
N GLU A 198 -23.61 39.57 8.63
CA GLU A 198 -24.76 40.32 8.11
C GLU A 198 -25.85 40.45 9.17
N GLN A 199 -26.17 39.34 9.85
CA GLN A 199 -27.16 39.34 10.93
C GLN A 199 -26.72 40.27 12.07
N PHE A 200 -25.46 40.21 12.48
CA PHE A 200 -24.92 41.09 13.50
C PHE A 200 -24.99 42.57 13.08
N GLN A 201 -24.69 42.87 11.82
CA GLN A 201 -24.78 44.23 11.26
C GLN A 201 -26.23 44.74 11.28
N ILE A 202 -27.19 43.92 10.86
CA ILE A 202 -28.62 44.25 10.89
C ILE A 202 -29.09 44.53 12.33
N ASP A 203 -28.70 43.66 13.27
CA ASP A 203 -29.11 43.81 14.67
C ASP A 203 -28.46 45.02 15.32
N TYR A 204 -27.21 45.34 14.95
CA TYR A 204 -26.52 46.56 15.33
C TYR A 204 -27.26 47.81 14.83
N GLU A 205 -27.63 47.87 13.54
CA GLU A 205 -28.37 49.01 12.97
C GLU A 205 -29.76 49.21 13.61
N LYS A 206 -30.48 48.11 13.88
CA LYS A 206 -31.74 48.14 14.62
C LYS A 206 -31.56 48.70 16.02
N PHE A 207 -30.51 48.27 16.72
CA PHE A 207 -30.19 48.76 18.06
C PHE A 207 -29.91 50.28 18.04
N TYR A 208 -29.07 50.76 17.12
CA TYR A 208 -28.77 52.18 17.00
C TYR A 208 -30.00 53.02 16.67
N THR A 209 -30.82 52.58 15.72
CA THR A 209 -32.07 53.27 15.36
C THR A 209 -33.02 53.35 16.56
N SER A 210 -33.13 52.27 17.34
CA SER A 210 -33.94 52.23 18.57
C SER A 210 -33.42 53.20 19.64
N VAL A 211 -32.10 53.26 19.84
CA VAL A 211 -31.46 54.20 20.76
C VAL A 211 -31.72 55.65 20.32
N GLU A 212 -31.56 55.96 19.04
CA GLU A 212 -31.79 57.30 18.50
C GLU A 212 -33.26 57.73 18.66
N MET A 213 -34.20 56.82 18.39
CA MET A 213 -35.63 57.06 18.61
C MET A 213 -35.95 57.36 20.08
N ARG A 214 -35.35 56.62 21.03
CA ARG A 214 -35.50 56.91 22.47
C ARG A 214 -34.90 58.26 22.85
N MET A 215 -33.74 58.63 22.31
CA MET A 215 -33.15 59.95 22.54
C MET A 215 -34.05 61.08 22.05
N ARG A 216 -34.65 60.93 20.86
CA ARG A 216 -35.62 61.90 20.32
C ARG A 216 -36.87 62.00 21.20
N GLN A 217 -37.40 60.87 21.66
CA GLN A 217 -38.55 60.83 22.58
C GLN A 217 -38.23 61.52 23.91
N ASN A 218 -37.07 61.23 24.51
CA ASN A 218 -36.64 61.87 25.76
C ASN A 218 -36.50 63.39 25.59
N LYS A 219 -35.88 63.86 24.50
CA LYS A 219 -35.78 65.28 24.19
C LYS A 219 -37.15 65.95 24.05
N MET A 220 -38.12 65.27 23.42
CA MET A 220 -39.50 65.76 23.33
C MET A 220 -40.19 65.84 24.69
N LEU A 221 -39.94 64.87 25.58
CA LEU A 221 -40.47 64.88 26.95
C LEU A 221 -39.85 66.01 27.79
N GLU A 222 -38.55 66.24 27.67
CA GLU A 222 -37.86 67.35 28.33
C GLU A 222 -38.46 68.71 27.93
N LEU A 223 -38.70 68.93 26.64
CA LEU A 223 -39.35 70.15 26.14
C LEU A 223 -40.77 70.32 26.70
N LYS A 224 -41.55 69.24 26.76
CA LYS A 224 -42.90 69.27 27.37
C LYS A 224 -42.84 69.59 28.86
N LEU A 225 -41.91 68.99 29.60
CA LEU A 225 -41.69 69.28 31.02
C LEU A 225 -41.32 70.76 31.23
N GLU A 226 -40.47 71.31 30.36
CA GLU A 226 -40.10 72.73 30.42
C GLU A 226 -41.30 73.65 30.17
N GLN A 227 -42.14 73.33 29.18
CA GLN A 227 -43.38 74.06 28.90
C GLN A 227 -44.36 74.01 30.08
N LEU A 228 -44.57 72.82 30.65
CA LEU A 228 -45.44 72.62 31.81
C LEU A 228 -44.93 73.41 33.02
N ASN A 229 -43.62 73.38 33.27
CA ASN A 229 -42.99 74.17 34.33
C ASN A 229 -43.16 75.68 34.12
N LYS A 230 -43.07 76.17 32.88
CA LYS A 230 -43.36 77.57 32.54
C LYS A 230 -44.83 77.93 32.79
N GLN A 231 -45.77 77.05 32.44
CA GLN A 231 -47.20 77.25 32.72
C GLN A 231 -47.47 77.30 34.23
N LEU A 232 -46.94 76.33 34.98
CA LEU A 232 -47.10 76.25 36.42
C LEU A 232 -46.50 77.48 37.14
N LYS A 233 -45.36 78.02 36.67
CA LYS A 233 -44.82 79.29 37.17
C LYS A 233 -45.76 80.48 36.91
N LYS A 234 -46.38 80.55 35.72
CA LYS A 234 -47.37 81.59 35.40
C LYS A 234 -48.60 81.47 36.30
N GLU A 235 -49.15 80.27 36.45
CA GLU A 235 -50.31 80.02 37.32
C GLU A 235 -50.02 80.36 38.77
N LYS A 236 -48.85 79.96 39.30
CA LYS A 236 -48.41 80.37 40.64
C LYS A 236 -48.32 81.89 40.78
N SER A 237 -47.75 82.58 39.80
CA SER A 237 -47.68 84.05 39.81
C SER A 237 -49.06 84.70 39.78
N VAL A 238 -50.00 84.17 38.99
CA VAL A 238 -51.39 84.64 38.96
C VAL A 238 -52.07 84.42 40.32
N TYR A 239 -51.93 83.22 40.88
CA TYR A 239 -52.49 82.90 42.20
C TYR A 239 -51.92 83.81 43.29
N GLU A 240 -50.61 84.02 43.29
CA GLU A 240 -49.93 84.87 44.27
C GLU A 240 -50.32 86.34 44.12
N ASN A 241 -50.45 86.85 42.88
CA ASN A 241 -50.98 88.19 42.63
C ASN A 241 -52.41 88.35 43.12
N ASN A 242 -53.29 87.39 42.80
CA ASN A 242 -54.69 87.39 43.25
C ASN A 242 -54.78 87.33 44.78
N PHE A 243 -53.95 86.51 45.43
CA PHE A 243 -53.89 86.42 46.89
C PHE A 243 -53.41 87.73 47.52
N GLN A 244 -52.38 88.38 46.97
CA GLN A 244 -51.92 89.69 47.42
C GLN A 244 -52.98 90.78 47.23
N GLU A 245 -53.73 90.76 46.13
CA GLU A 245 -54.88 91.65 45.94
C GLU A 245 -55.98 91.41 46.97
N GLU A 246 -56.29 90.15 47.29
CA GLU A 246 -57.30 89.80 48.29
C GLU A 246 -56.87 90.29 49.68
N ILE A 247 -55.60 90.12 50.04
CA ILE A 247 -55.01 90.68 51.27
C ILE A 247 -55.16 92.21 51.30
N LYS A 248 -54.86 92.90 50.20
CA LYS A 248 -55.02 94.37 50.10
C LYS A 248 -56.47 94.79 50.31
N LYS A 249 -57.42 94.13 49.62
CA LYS A 249 -58.86 94.38 49.77
C LYS A 249 -59.34 94.19 51.22
N ARG A 250 -58.90 93.11 51.87
CA ARG A 250 -59.21 92.87 53.30
C ARG A 250 -58.64 93.96 54.21
N ARG A 251 -57.39 94.38 53.99
CA ARG A 251 -56.78 95.50 54.75
C ARG A 251 -57.54 96.81 54.57
N GLU A 252 -58.01 97.11 53.36
CA GLU A 252 -58.83 98.29 53.08
C GLU A 252 -60.20 98.22 53.75
N ASN A 253 -60.85 97.05 53.75
CA ASN A 253 -62.11 96.85 54.45
C ASN A 253 -61.96 97.01 55.97
N ILE A 254 -60.92 96.42 56.58
CA ILE A 254 -60.62 96.61 58.00
C ILE A 254 -60.36 98.10 58.32
N LYS A 255 -59.67 98.85 57.45
CA LYS A 255 -59.50 100.30 57.61
C LYS A 255 -60.82 101.06 57.53
N LYS A 256 -61.76 100.64 56.67
CA LYS A 256 -63.11 101.24 56.57
C LYS A 256 -63.97 100.92 57.79
N GLU A 257 -63.89 99.71 58.33
CA GLU A 257 -64.59 99.30 59.55
C GLU A 257 -64.07 100.08 60.77
N ARG A 258 -62.76 100.21 60.93
CA ARG A 258 -62.16 101.03 62.01
C ARG A 258 -62.55 102.52 61.94
N ARG A 259 -62.86 103.05 60.74
CA ARG A 259 -63.37 104.42 60.58
C ARG A 259 -64.84 104.57 60.98
N LYS A 260 -65.62 103.49 60.93
CA LYS A 260 -67.01 103.47 61.39
C LYS A 260 -67.11 103.36 62.91
N ASP A 261 -66.19 102.63 63.55
CA ASP A 261 -66.16 102.48 65.01
C ASP A 261 -65.66 103.72 65.77
N THR A 262 -64.96 104.66 65.09
CA THR A 262 -64.57 105.96 65.65
C THR A 262 -65.63 107.08 65.45
N SER A 263 -66.82 106.75 64.93
CA SER A 263 -67.93 107.70 64.73
C SER A 263 -69.16 107.42 65.61
N ASN A 264 -69.00 106.64 66.68
CA ASN A 264 -69.95 106.57 67.78
C ASN A 264 -69.34 107.20 69.04
#